data_AF-A0A8S2Z7B0-F1
#
_entry.id   AF-A0A8S2Z7B0-F1
#
_cell.length_a   1.000
_cell.length_b   1.000
_cell.length_c   1.000
_cell.angle_alpha   90.00
_cell.angle_beta   90.00
_cell.angle_gamma   90.00
#
_symmetry.space_group_name_H-M   'P 1'
#
loop_
_entity.id
_entity.type
_entity.pdbx_description
1 polymer ?
#
loop_
_entity_poly.entity_id
_entity_poly.type
_entity_poly.pdbx_seq_one_letter_code
_entity_poly.pdbx_strand_id
1 'polypeptide(L)' 'NQPDTNGQRGVIINTSSIAAYEGQIGQVAYSAASGALESMTLPLARDLSSVGIRVCTILPG' A
#
# COMPACT_ATOMS: atom_id res chain seq x y z
N ASN A 1 -12.51 -11.38 11.71
CA ASN A 1 -11.86 -10.07 11.92
C ASN A 1 -12.83 -9.12 12.62
N GLN A 2 -13.12 -9.37 13.90
CA GLN A 2 -14.01 -8.52 14.70
C GLN A 2 -13.29 -7.21 15.03
N PRO A 3 -13.98 -6.05 15.05
CA PRO A 3 -13.37 -4.79 15.43
C PRO A 3 -13.02 -4.77 16.92
N ASP A 4 -11.96 -4.06 17.29
CA ASP A 4 -11.54 -3.81 18.67
C ASP A 4 -12.45 -2.77 19.37
N THR A 5 -12.14 -2.42 20.61
CA THR A 5 -12.89 -1.44 21.41
C THR A 5 -12.93 -0.04 20.79
N ASN A 6 -12.05 0.24 19.83
CA ASN A 6 -11.92 1.51 19.13
C ASN A 6 -12.48 1.43 17.68
N GLY A 7 -13.15 0.34 17.31
CA GLY A 7 -13.69 0.12 15.97
C GLY A 7 -12.64 -0.27 14.92
N GLN A 8 -11.39 -0.50 15.30
CA GLN A 8 -10.32 -0.89 14.40
C GLN A 8 -10.33 -2.39 14.18
N ARG A 9 -10.15 -2.84 12.94
CA ARG A 9 -10.03 -4.27 12.61
C ARG A 9 -8.58 -4.64 12.39
N GLY A 10 -8.06 -4.31 11.21
CA GLY A 10 -6.75 -4.77 10.76
C GLY A 10 -6.00 -3.73 9.96
N VAL A 11 -4.80 -4.12 9.56
CA VAL A 11 -3.93 -3.31 8.71
C VAL A 11 -3.43 -4.17 7.55
N ILE A 12 -3.48 -3.62 6.35
CA ILE A 12 -2.85 -4.15 5.15
C ILE A 12 -1.55 -3.37 4.96
N ILE A 13 -0.44 -4.10 4.89
CA ILE A 13 0.88 -3.51 4.61
C ILE A 13 1.37 -4.07 3.27
N ASN A 14 1.50 -3.19 2.28
CA ASN A 14 2.14 -3.55 1.03
C ASN A 14 3.63 -3.20 1.10
N THR A 15 4.45 -4.03 0.47
CA THR A 15 5.88 -3.73 0.28
C THR A 15 6.11 -3.36 -1.16
N SER A 16 6.60 -2.15 -1.38
CA SER A 16 7.00 -1.65 -2.70
C SER A 16 8.51 -1.46 -2.75
N SER A 17 9.03 -0.51 -3.52
CA SER A 17 10.46 -0.24 -3.68
C SER A 17 10.72 1.20 -4.07
N ILE A 18 11.89 1.72 -3.70
CA ILE A 18 12.40 3.01 -4.20
C ILE A 18 12.45 3.08 -5.74
N ALA A 19 12.50 1.93 -6.41
CA ALA A 19 12.44 1.83 -7.87
C ALA A 19 11.17 2.46 -8.47
N ALA A 20 10.08 2.59 -7.70
CA ALA A 20 8.88 3.31 -8.13
C ALA A 20 9.13 4.80 -8.40
N TYR A 21 10.11 5.41 -7.73
CA TYR A 21 10.40 6.84 -7.84
C TYR A 21 11.65 7.14 -8.67
N GLU A 22 12.75 6.45 -8.37
CA GLU A 22 14.02 6.72 -9.05
C GLU A 22 14.06 6.10 -10.44
N GLY A 23 13.38 4.96 -10.62
CA GLY A 23 13.45 4.13 -11.82
C GLY A 23 14.83 3.49 -11.96
N GLN A 24 14.87 2.17 -12.18
CA GLN A 24 16.12 1.47 -12.48
C GLN A 24 16.16 1.00 -13.94
N ILE A 25 17.34 1.13 -14.56
CA ILE A 25 17.60 0.62 -15.91
C ILE A 25 17.31 -0.88 -15.95
N GLY A 26 16.49 -1.30 -16.91
CA GLY A 26 16.08 -2.70 -17.06
C GLY A 26 14.93 -3.15 -16.15
N GLN A 27 14.39 -2.26 -15.31
CA GLN A 27 13.33 -2.58 -14.34
C GLN A 27 12.00 -1.88 -14.62
N VAL A 28 11.63 -1.68 -15.89
CA VAL A 28 10.37 -0.98 -16.25
C VAL A 28 9.16 -1.67 -15.63
N ALA A 29 9.04 -3.00 -15.80
CA ALA A 29 7.92 -3.76 -15.26
C ALA A 29 7.88 -3.74 -13.72
N TYR A 30 9.04 -3.82 -13.07
CA TYR A 30 9.15 -3.79 -11.62
C TYR A 30 8.83 -2.40 -11.04
N SER A 31 9.31 -1.34 -11.68
CA SER A 31 9.02 0.06 -11.30
C SER A 31 7.54 0.37 -11.49
N ALA A 32 6.92 -0.13 -12.57
CA ALA A 32 5.48 0.00 -12.80
C ALA A 32 4.65 -0.77 -11.75
N ALA A 33 5.05 -2.00 -11.42
CA ALA A 33 4.37 -2.79 -10.40
C ALA A 33 4.51 -2.16 -9.00
N SER A 34 5.69 -1.66 -8.66
CA SER A 34 5.95 -0.91 -7.42
C SER A 34 5.05 0.34 -7.39
N GLY A 35 5.09 1.15 -8.46
CA GLY A 35 4.22 2.30 -8.74
C GLY A 35 2.73 2.02 -8.52
N ALA A 36 2.27 0.84 -8.94
CA ALA A 36 0.89 0.42 -8.78
C ALA A 36 0.52 0.27 -7.29
N LEU A 37 1.41 -0.25 -6.45
CA LEU A 37 1.18 -0.38 -5.01
C LEU A 37 1.02 0.99 -4.34
N GLU A 38 1.82 2.01 -4.69
CA GLU A 38 1.62 3.36 -4.12
C GLU A 38 0.30 3.96 -4.59
N SER A 39 0.02 3.92 -5.89
CA SER A 39 -1.18 4.53 -6.46
C SER A 39 -2.48 3.93 -5.90
N MET A 40 -2.49 2.63 -5.58
CA MET A 40 -3.67 1.97 -5.00
C MET A 40 -3.81 2.17 -3.49
N THR A 41 -2.76 2.62 -2.78
CA THR A 41 -2.78 2.68 -1.31
C THR A 41 -3.87 3.61 -0.77
N LEU A 42 -3.92 4.85 -1.27
CA LEU A 42 -4.90 5.85 -0.83
C LEU A 42 -6.35 5.46 -1.13
N PRO A 43 -6.72 5.04 -2.36
CA PRO A 43 -8.09 4.60 -2.63
C PRO A 43 -8.46 3.36 -1.80
N LEU A 44 -7.57 2.37 -1.67
CA LEU A 44 -7.84 1.21 -0.81
C LEU A 44 -8.06 1.59 0.66
N ALA A 45 -7.27 2.52 1.19
CA ALA A 45 -7.46 3.03 2.55
C ALA A 45 -8.83 3.70 2.72
N ARG A 46 -9.28 4.47 1.72
CA ARG A 46 -10.60 5.14 1.74
C ARG A 46 -11.75 4.14 1.67
N ASP A 47 -11.68 3.19 0.75
CA ASP A 47 -12.71 2.16 0.55
C ASP A 47 -12.90 1.32 1.82
N LEU A 48 -11.80 0.99 2.49
CA LEU A 48 -11.78 0.10 3.65
C LEU A 48 -11.91 0.85 5.00
N SER A 49 -11.87 2.18 5.00
CA SER A 49 -11.96 2.99 6.21
C SER A 49 -13.27 2.78 6.97
N SER A 50 -14.39 2.62 6.25
CA SER A 50 -15.73 2.42 6.82
C SER A 50 -15.86 1.15 7.66
N VAL A 51 -15.03 0.14 7.36
CA VAL A 51 -14.97 -1.11 8.11
C VAL A 51 -13.81 -1.15 9.10
N GLY A 52 -13.10 -0.04 9.31
CA GLY A 52 -12.02 0.06 10.30
C GLY A 52 -10.73 -0.65 9.87
N ILE A 53 -10.49 -0.83 8.57
CA ILE A 53 -9.24 -1.41 8.05
C ILE A 53 -8.35 -0.29 7.49
N ARG A 54 -7.09 -0.31 7.86
CA ARG A 54 -6.07 0.64 7.40
C ARG A 54 -5.20 0.01 6.31
N VAL A 55 -4.69 0.82 5.40
CA VAL A 55 -3.79 0.36 4.33
C VAL A 55 -2.58 1.28 4.28
N CYS A 56 -1.39 0.69 4.32
CA CYS A 56 -0.12 1.41 4.23
C CYS A 56 0.81 0.68 3.26
N THR A 57 1.71 1.44 2.63
CA THR A 57 2.73 0.89 1.74
C THR A 57 4.09 1.40 2.20
N ILE A 58 5.06 0.49 2.29
CA ILE A 58 6.43 0.76 2.73
C ILE A 58 7.36 0.53 1.53
N LEU A 59 8.29 1.45 1.32
CA LEU A 59 9.25 1.41 0.21
C LEU A 59 10.67 1.28 0.79
N PRO A 60 11.24 0.06 0.82
CA PRO A 60 12.66 -0.12 1.06
C PRO A 60 13.50 0.46 -0.09
N GLY A 61 14.68 0.95 0.28
CA GLY A 61 15.75 1.36 -0.64
C GLY A 61 16.41 0.18 -1.33
#